data_AF-A0A3N5QAK2-F1
#
_entry.id   AF-A0A3N5QAK2-F1
#
_cell.length_a   1.000
_cell.length_b   1.000
_cell.length_c   1.000
_cell.angle_alpha   90.00
_cell.angle_beta   90.00
_cell.angle_gamma   90.00
#
_symmetry.space_group_name_H-M   'P 1'
#
loop_
_entity.id
_entity.type
_entity.pdbx_description
1 polymer ?
#
loop_
_entity_poly.entity_id
_entity_poly.type
_entity_poly.pdbx_seq_one_letter_code
_entity_poly.pdbx_strand_id
1 'polypeptide(L)'
;MKDIIPEAGNLIKENENLKNKLVQREAELALISSVSEAISKQLDIEKITRIIGDKVKEIFNSEVTEILLLDEATNMINVPYSFYRDYQTAEPFPFGEGLTSLILKAGKALILGTYEEAEKLGAIIQS
;
A
#
# COMPACT_ATOMS: atom_id res chain seq x y z
N MET A 1 -51.61 1.72 -3.54
CA MET A 1 -50.64 0.91 -4.31
C MET A 1 -49.61 1.83 -5.02
N LYS A 2 -49.10 2.88 -4.35
CA LYS A 2 -48.16 3.84 -4.96
C LYS A 2 -46.92 4.16 -4.10
N ASP A 3 -46.79 3.57 -2.92
CA ASP A 3 -45.71 3.90 -1.96
C ASP A 3 -44.56 2.87 -1.92
N ILE A 4 -44.61 1.81 -2.74
CA ILE A 4 -43.64 0.69 -2.66
C ILE A 4 -42.34 0.96 -3.45
N ILE A 5 -42.34 1.93 -4.37
CA ILE A 5 -41.22 2.15 -5.31
C ILE A 5 -40.02 2.90 -4.68
N PRO A 6 -40.19 3.93 -3.82
CA PRO A 6 -39.05 4.64 -3.20
C PRO A 6 -38.29 3.74 -2.21
N GLU A 7 -39.03 2.90 -1.48
CA GLU A 7 -38.47 1.97 -0.49
C GLU A 7 -37.66 0.86 -1.16
N ALA A 8 -38.14 0.31 -2.27
CA ALA A 8 -37.38 -0.64 -3.09
C ALA A 8 -36.08 -0.04 -3.64
N GLY A 9 -36.09 1.22 -4.10
CA GLY A 9 -34.89 1.91 -4.59
C GLY A 9 -33.85 2.17 -3.49
N ASN A 10 -34.30 2.51 -2.27
CA ASN A 10 -33.41 2.68 -1.12
C ASN A 10 -32.82 1.34 -0.66
N LEU A 11 -33.63 0.28 -0.62
CA LEU A 11 -33.19 -1.08 -0.29
C LEU A 11 -32.13 -1.59 -1.28
N ILE A 12 -32.30 -1.32 -2.58
CA ILE A 12 -31.30 -1.68 -3.60
C ILE A 12 -29.99 -0.94 -3.37
N LYS A 13 -30.02 0.38 -3.13
CA LYS A 13 -28.82 1.16 -2.82
C LYS A 13 -28.11 0.68 -1.55
N GLU A 14 -28.87 0.35 -0.51
CA GLU A 14 -28.31 -0.16 0.73
C GLU A 14 -27.67 -1.54 0.54
N ASN A 15 -28.31 -2.40 -0.26
CA ASN A 15 -27.76 -3.71 -0.63
C ASN A 15 -26.45 -3.58 -1.43
N GLU A 16 -26.38 -2.66 -2.40
CA GLU A 16 -25.13 -2.39 -3.14
C GLU A 16 -24.03 -1.85 -2.23
N ASN A 17 -24.36 -0.95 -1.30
CA ASN A 17 -23.40 -0.42 -0.35
C ASN A 17 -22.88 -1.51 0.60
N LEU A 18 -23.76 -2.41 1.07
CA LEU A 18 -23.37 -3.56 1.88
C LEU A 18 -22.50 -4.54 1.09
N LYS A 19 -22.81 -4.80 -0.18
CA LYS A 19 -21.97 -5.62 -1.07
C LYS A 19 -20.58 -5.01 -1.25
N ASN A 20 -20.48 -3.70 -1.50
CA ASN A 20 -19.19 -3.04 -1.66
C ASN A 20 -18.35 -3.11 -0.38
N LYS A 21 -18.98 -2.91 0.79
CA LYS A 21 -18.32 -3.08 2.08
C LYS A 21 -17.87 -4.53 2.33
N LEU A 22 -18.67 -5.52 1.93
CA LEU A 22 -18.30 -6.92 2.03
C LEU A 22 -17.10 -7.25 1.15
N VAL A 23 -17.11 -6.83 -0.12
CA VAL A 23 -15.98 -7.02 -1.05
C VAL A 23 -14.71 -6.36 -0.50
N GLN A 24 -14.82 -5.13 0.02
CA GLN A 24 -13.69 -4.45 0.65
C GLN A 24 -13.18 -5.23 1.87
N ARG A 25 -14.09 -5.74 2.70
CA ARG A 25 -13.72 -6.50 3.90
C ARG A 25 -13.10 -7.84 3.57
N GLU A 26 -13.56 -8.52 2.53
CA GLU A 26 -12.96 -9.74 2.00
C GLU A 26 -11.54 -9.47 1.49
N ALA A 27 -11.33 -8.37 0.76
CA ALA A 27 -9.99 -7.96 0.31
C ALA A 27 -9.04 -7.66 1.48
N GLU A 28 -9.52 -6.94 2.51
CA GLU A 28 -8.76 -6.68 3.74
C GLU A 28 -8.40 -7.99 4.47
N LEU A 29 -9.35 -8.90 4.62
CA LEU A 29 -9.13 -10.19 5.29
C LEU A 29 -8.19 -11.10 4.50
N ALA A 30 -8.32 -11.14 3.17
CA ALA A 30 -7.44 -11.89 2.29
C ALA A 30 -5.99 -11.37 2.38
N LEU A 31 -5.81 -10.05 2.44
CA LEU A 31 -4.51 -9.42 2.64
C LEU A 31 -3.93 -9.78 4.02
N ILE A 32 -4.70 -9.62 5.10
CA ILE A 32 -4.26 -9.97 6.46
C ILE A 32 -3.88 -11.44 6.56
N SER A 33 -4.70 -12.33 5.99
CA SER A 33 -4.45 -13.77 5.98
C SER A 33 -3.18 -14.11 5.19
N SER A 34 -3.01 -13.51 4.02
CA SER A 34 -1.81 -13.69 3.18
C SER A 34 -0.54 -13.19 3.89
N VAL A 35 -0.60 -12.04 4.55
CA VAL A 35 0.49 -11.49 5.36
C VAL A 35 0.83 -12.43 6.53
N SER A 36 -0.19 -12.90 7.26
CA SER A 36 -0.01 -13.79 8.42
C SER A 36 0.58 -15.14 8.04
N GLU A 37 0.17 -15.69 6.90
CA GLU A 37 0.72 -16.93 6.34
C GLU A 37 2.18 -16.74 5.89
N ALA A 38 2.51 -15.62 5.25
CA ALA A 38 3.87 -15.30 4.84
C ALA A 38 4.81 -15.16 6.06
N ILE A 39 4.38 -14.43 7.10
CA ILE A 39 5.11 -14.29 8.37
C ILE A 39 5.33 -15.64 9.05
N SER A 40 4.33 -16.52 9.03
CA SER A 40 4.42 -17.84 9.68
C SER A 40 5.33 -18.83 8.95
N LYS A 41 5.66 -18.58 7.67
CA LYS A 41 6.34 -19.56 6.81
C LYS A 41 7.78 -19.24 6.42
N GLN A 42 8.37 -18.09 6.80
CA GLN A 42 9.81 -17.82 6.61
C GLN A 42 10.26 -16.56 7.35
N LEU A 43 11.40 -16.64 8.05
CA LEU A 43 12.14 -15.50 8.65
C LEU A 43 12.85 -14.61 7.60
N ASP A 44 12.39 -14.65 6.36
CA ASP A 44 13.04 -14.03 5.22
C ASP A 44 12.21 -12.81 4.79
N ILE A 45 12.62 -11.64 5.31
CA ILE A 45 11.95 -10.37 5.04
C ILE A 45 11.77 -10.14 3.54
N GLU A 46 12.74 -10.51 2.70
CA GLU A 46 12.66 -10.33 1.25
C GLU A 46 11.51 -11.12 0.62
N LYS A 47 11.27 -12.35 1.09
CA LYS A 47 10.16 -13.16 0.58
C LYS A 47 8.81 -12.65 1.06
N ILE A 48 8.73 -12.21 2.31
CA ILE A 48 7.50 -11.62 2.85
C ILE A 48 7.15 -10.34 2.09
N THR A 49 8.10 -9.42 1.94
CA THR A 49 7.89 -8.16 1.22
C THR A 49 7.55 -8.41 -0.24
N ARG A 50 8.10 -9.45 -0.87
CA ARG A 50 7.71 -9.84 -2.23
C ARG A 50 6.25 -10.27 -2.34
N ILE A 51 5.77 -11.14 -1.44
CA ILE A 51 4.37 -11.57 -1.44
C ILE A 51 3.43 -10.38 -1.21
N ILE A 52 3.75 -9.53 -0.23
CA ILE A 52 2.94 -8.36 0.10
C ILE A 52 2.93 -7.35 -1.04
N GLY A 53 4.11 -7.00 -1.57
CA GLY A 53 4.27 -6.03 -2.64
C GLY A 53 3.52 -6.45 -3.90
N ASP A 54 3.61 -7.72 -4.28
CA ASP A 54 2.88 -8.26 -5.43
C ASP A 54 1.37 -8.17 -5.25
N LYS A 55 0.86 -8.49 -4.05
CA LYS A 55 -0.57 -8.40 -3.76
C LYS A 55 -1.07 -6.95 -3.74
N VAL A 56 -0.31 -6.02 -3.16
CA VAL A 56 -0.64 -4.58 -3.16
C VAL A 56 -0.69 -4.06 -4.60
N LYS A 57 0.31 -4.39 -5.41
CA LYS A 57 0.34 -4.04 -6.84
C LYS A 57 -0.89 -4.57 -7.59
N GLU A 58 -1.26 -5.83 -7.37
CA GLU A 58 -2.43 -6.47 -7.99
C GLU A 58 -3.74 -5.76 -7.62
N ILE A 59 -3.93 -5.41 -6.34
CA ILE A 59 -5.16 -4.77 -5.84
C ILE A 59 -5.31 -3.35 -6.39
N PHE A 60 -4.22 -2.57 -6.42
CA PHE A 60 -4.26 -1.16 -6.81
C PHE A 60 -3.96 -0.91 -8.29
N ASN A 61 -3.51 -1.93 -9.03
CA ASN A 61 -3.06 -1.83 -10.41
C ASN A 61 -2.09 -0.66 -10.63
N SER A 62 -1.13 -0.52 -9.72
CA SER A 62 -0.15 0.57 -9.67
C SER A 62 1.02 0.32 -10.63
N GLU A 63 1.50 1.39 -11.27
CA GLU A 63 2.69 1.33 -12.16
C GLU A 63 3.99 1.13 -11.39
N VAL A 64 4.10 1.73 -10.20
CA VAL A 64 5.23 1.64 -9.29
C VAL A 64 4.73 1.18 -7.92
N THR A 65 5.44 0.26 -7.28
CA THR A 65 5.14 -0.16 -5.90
C THR A 65 6.43 -0.53 -5.18
N GLU A 66 6.60 0.02 -3.98
CA GLU A 66 7.78 -0.20 -3.17
C GLU A 66 7.39 -0.47 -1.72
N ILE A 67 8.20 -1.28 -1.05
CA ILE A 67 8.14 -1.45 0.41
C ILE A 67 9.49 -1.05 0.95
N LEU A 68 9.47 -0.09 1.87
CA LEU A 68 10.66 0.47 2.50
C LEU A 68 10.62 0.19 4.01
N LEU A 69 11.76 -0.23 4.56
CA LEU A 69 11.90 -0.57 5.98
C LEU A 69 13.06 0.21 6.59
N LEU A 70 12.79 0.89 7.71
CA LEU A 70 13.84 1.53 8.52
C LEU A 70 14.54 0.47 9.36
N ASP A 71 15.86 0.38 9.24
CA ASP A 71 16.72 -0.26 10.22
C ASP A 71 17.16 0.80 11.26
N GLU A 72 16.59 0.71 12.46
CA GLU A 72 16.88 1.66 13.55
C GLU A 72 18.32 1.56 14.07
N ALA A 73 18.99 0.41 13.91
CA ALA A 73 20.35 0.23 14.39
C ALA A 73 21.38 0.97 13.52
N THR A 74 21.15 0.98 12.21
CA THR A 74 22.02 1.67 11.24
C THR A 74 21.48 3.03 10.80
N ASN A 75 20.23 3.34 11.14
CA ASN A 75 19.50 4.52 10.71
C ASN A 75 19.40 4.65 9.18
N MET A 76 19.28 3.50 8.50
CA MET A 76 19.17 3.37 7.05
C MET A 76 17.79 2.84 6.67
N ILE A 77 17.22 3.36 5.59
CA ILE A 77 16.00 2.85 4.97
C ILE A 77 16.41 1.88 3.85
N ASN A 78 16.03 0.62 4.01
CA ASN A 78 16.21 -0.44 3.04
C ASN A 78 14.97 -0.56 2.15
N VAL A 79 15.16 -1.00 0.90
CA VAL A 79 14.07 -1.20 -0.07
C VAL A 79 13.96 -2.68 -0.47
N PRO A 80 13.45 -3.56 0.41
CA PRO A 80 13.35 -5.00 0.16
C PRO A 80 12.32 -5.39 -0.91
N TYR A 81 11.54 -4.44 -1.41
CA TYR A 81 10.69 -4.63 -2.60
C TYR A 81 10.61 -3.33 -3.38
N SER A 82 10.96 -3.39 -4.66
CA SER A 82 10.68 -2.33 -5.62
C SER A 82 10.26 -2.93 -6.95
N PHE A 83 9.18 -2.42 -7.52
CA PHE A 83 8.65 -2.83 -8.80
C PHE A 83 8.33 -1.61 -9.66
N TYR A 84 8.94 -1.56 -10.84
CA TYR A 84 8.60 -0.65 -11.93
C TYR A 84 8.90 -1.37 -13.25
N ARG A 85 7.85 -1.74 -13.99
CA ARG A 85 7.88 -2.64 -15.17
C ARG A 85 8.37 -4.06 -14.90
N ASP A 86 9.46 -4.19 -14.16
CA ASP A 86 10.04 -5.40 -13.59
C ASP A 86 10.50 -5.11 -12.15
N TYR A 87 10.99 -6.13 -11.46
CA TYR A 87 11.62 -6.00 -10.16
C TYR A 87 12.91 -5.19 -10.24
N GLN A 88 13.05 -4.23 -9.34
CA GLN A 88 14.22 -3.37 -9.24
C GLN A 88 14.98 -3.64 -7.95
N THR A 89 16.30 -3.40 -8.00
CA THR A 89 17.14 -3.30 -6.79
C THR A 89 17.38 -1.82 -6.54
N ALA A 90 17.12 -1.37 -5.32
CA ALA A 90 17.37 0.00 -4.91
C ALA A 90 18.36 0.01 -3.75
N GLU A 91 19.33 0.92 -3.82
CA GLU A 91 20.32 1.10 -2.75
C GLU A 91 19.66 1.67 -1.49
N PRO A 92 20.06 1.22 -0.29
CA PRO A 92 19.61 1.83 0.95
C PRO A 92 20.02 3.31 1.04
N PHE A 93 19.20 4.12 1.70
CA PHE A 93 19.47 5.54 1.89
C PHE A 93 19.22 5.96 3.35
N PRO A 94 19.89 7.02 3.84
CA PRO A 94 19.82 7.38 5.25
C PRO A 94 18.43 7.92 5.65
N PHE A 95 18.00 7.57 6.86
CA PHE A 95 16.82 8.17 7.46
C PHE A 95 17.06 9.67 7.73
N GLY A 96 16.10 10.49 7.33
CA GLY A 96 16.22 11.94 7.29
C GLY A 96 16.01 12.52 5.89
N GLU A 97 16.20 11.70 4.86
CA GLU A 97 16.03 12.07 3.45
C GLU A 97 14.77 11.44 2.83
N GLY A 98 14.25 12.06 1.77
CA GLY A 98 13.13 11.52 1.01
C GLY A 98 11.76 11.65 1.70
N LEU A 99 10.71 11.38 0.92
CA LEU A 99 9.33 11.38 1.41
C LEU A 99 9.09 10.33 2.50
N THR A 100 9.78 9.19 2.42
CA THR A 100 9.67 8.10 3.40
C THR A 100 10.02 8.56 4.80
N SER A 101 11.04 9.41 4.94
CA SER A 101 11.40 9.99 6.24
C SER A 101 10.32 10.92 6.80
N LEU A 102 9.60 11.65 5.94
CA LEU A 102 8.46 12.48 6.38
C LEU A 102 7.32 11.60 6.90
N ILE A 103 7.01 10.52 6.19
CA ILE A 103 5.95 9.57 6.56
C ILE A 103 6.29 8.90 7.89
N LEU A 104 7.51 8.38 8.03
CA LEU A 104 7.97 7.71 9.25
C LEU A 104 7.98 8.65 10.47
N LYS A 105 8.40 9.92 10.30
CA LYS A 105 8.37 10.92 11.39
C LYS A 105 6.94 11.31 11.80
N ALA A 106 6.05 11.46 10.83
CA ALA A 106 4.68 11.90 11.09
C ALA A 106 3.75 10.76 11.53
N GLY A 107 4.07 9.51 11.17
CA GLY A 107 3.19 8.36 11.37
C GLY A 107 1.88 8.47 10.58
N LYS A 108 1.88 9.22 9.47
CA LYS A 108 0.68 9.53 8.68
C LYS A 108 0.95 9.29 7.21
N ALA A 109 -0.07 8.78 6.50
CA ALA A 109 -0.02 8.64 5.05
C ALA A 109 0.17 10.01 4.37
N LEU A 110 0.95 10.01 3.29
CA LEU A 110 1.17 11.17 2.44
C LEU A 110 0.58 10.87 1.05
N ILE A 111 -0.34 11.71 0.60
CA ILE A 111 -0.96 11.60 -0.73
C ILE A 111 -0.61 12.89 -1.48
N LEU A 112 -0.03 12.75 -2.66
CA LEU A 112 0.41 13.86 -3.51
C LEU A 112 -0.33 13.78 -4.85
N GLY A 113 -0.71 14.92 -5.40
CA GLY A 113 -1.43 15.00 -6.67
C GLY A 113 -0.51 15.16 -7.87
N THR A 114 0.72 15.64 -7.66
CA THR A 114 1.68 15.91 -8.74
C THR A 114 3.11 15.55 -8.37
N TYR A 115 3.93 15.36 -9.40
CA TYR A 115 5.36 15.16 -9.25
C TYR A 115 6.08 16.41 -8.70
N GLU A 116 5.66 17.61 -9.10
CA GLU A 116 6.23 18.87 -8.59
C GLU A 116 6.01 19.01 -7.06
N GLU A 117 4.86 18.58 -6.55
CA GLU A 117 4.60 18.51 -5.10
C GLU A 117 5.56 17.55 -4.40
N ALA A 118 5.84 16.39 -5.01
CA ALA A 118 6.79 15.42 -4.48
C ALA A 118 8.21 16.00 -4.42
N GLU A 119 8.67 16.66 -5.49
CA GLU A 119 9.99 17.31 -5.53
C GLU A 119 10.13 18.40 -4.45
N LYS A 120 9.11 19.26 -4.30
CA LYS A 120 9.10 20.30 -3.25
C LYS A 120 9.22 19.74 -1.84
N LEU A 121 8.75 18.51 -1.62
CA LEU A 121 8.84 17.81 -0.34
C LEU A 121 10.10 16.95 -0.21
N GLY A 122 11.02 17.04 -1.17
CA GLY A 122 12.31 16.35 -1.13
C GLY A 122 12.25 14.90 -1.57
N ALA A 123 11.38 14.55 -2.53
CA ALA A 123 11.39 13.23 -3.14
C ALA A 123 12.77 12.87 -3.68
N ILE A 124 13.21 11.65 -3.37
CA ILE A 124 14.41 11.06 -3.96
C ILE A 124 13.96 10.43 -5.28
N ILE A 125 14.47 10.94 -6.39
CA ILE A 125 14.24 10.37 -7.72
C ILE A 125 15.51 9.64 -8.11
N GLN A 126 15.47 8.30 -8.08
CA GLN A 126 16.54 7.52 -8.68
C GLN A 126 16.45 7.67 -10.20
N SER A 127 17.58 7.99 -10.82
CA SER A 127 17.75 8.24 -12.26
C SER A 127 17.85 6.95 -13.06
#